data_AF-A0A317GWY9-F1
#
_entry.id   AF-A0A317GWY9-F1
#
_cell.length_a   1.000
_cell.length_b   1.000
_cell.length_c   1.000
_cell.angle_alpha   90.00
_cell.angle_beta   90.00
_cell.angle_gamma   90.00
#
_symmetry.space_group_name_H-M   'P 1'
#
loop_
_entity.id
_entity.type
_entity.pdbx_description
1 polymer ?
#
loop_
_entity_poly.entity_id
_entity_poly.type
_entity_poly.pdbx_seq_one_letter_code
_entity_poly.pdbx_strand_id
1 'polypeptide(L)'
;MVSTLPLRLVLVWHMHQPDFRDFATGEFNHPWVYLHAIKDYSDMAAHLEQHPTIRAVVNLVPILLDQLDDYADQFASGHIRDRLLRLLITEDLDDIDPSDRRFLLDQCFRANHTKMVEPYAPYRRLQELYNFVQAHGSDCIEYLSGQYLADLVTWYHLAWTGETVRRREETIVQLMSKGEGFTAAERRQLFELFGAVIRDIVPRYRRLAELGRIELSTTPYFHPIGPLMLDFTAARDSLPDGPLPHADHYPGGRSRLA
;
A
#
# COMPACT_ATOMS: atom_id res chain seq x y z
N MET A 1 35.73 22.16 24.26
CA MET A 1 34.88 21.38 25.18
C MET A 1 33.90 20.58 24.32
N VAL A 2 33.94 19.25 24.37
CA VAL A 2 32.93 18.41 23.71
C VAL A 2 31.68 18.45 24.58
N SER A 3 30.53 18.80 24.01
CA SER A 3 29.25 18.82 24.73
C SER A 3 28.95 17.43 25.28
N THR A 4 28.67 17.34 26.59
CA THR A 4 28.26 16.11 27.27
C THR A 4 26.74 15.95 27.33
N LEU A 5 25.98 16.88 26.74
CA LEU A 5 24.53 16.81 26.73
C LEU A 5 24.08 15.77 25.69
N PRO A 6 23.18 14.85 26.06
CA PRO A 6 22.65 13.86 25.12
C PRO A 6 21.88 14.54 23.98
N LEU A 7 22.05 14.04 22.76
CA LEU A 7 21.30 14.49 21.59
C LEU A 7 19.80 14.21 21.81
N ARG A 8 18.97 15.23 21.64
CA ARG A 8 17.51 15.07 21.57
C ARG A 8 17.13 14.74 20.13
N LEU A 9 16.72 13.51 19.88
CA LEU A 9 16.26 13.03 18.58
C LEU A 9 14.73 12.89 18.61
N VAL A 10 14.05 13.42 17.60
CA VAL A 10 12.61 13.20 17.37
C VAL A 10 12.44 12.58 15.99
N LEU A 11 11.87 11.39 15.94
CA LEU A 11 11.44 10.75 14.71
C LEU A 11 10.00 11.16 14.43
N VAL A 12 9.75 11.70 13.23
CA VAL A 12 8.41 12.04 12.77
C VAL A 12 8.07 11.15 11.58
N TRP A 13 7.06 10.31 11.76
CA TRP A 13 6.56 9.41 10.73
C TRP A 13 5.28 9.99 10.15
N HIS A 14 5.35 10.40 8.90
CA HIS A 14 4.22 10.98 8.19
C HIS A 14 3.58 9.93 7.27
N MET A 15 2.39 9.48 7.66
CA MET A 15 1.63 8.44 6.96
C MET A 15 0.55 9.09 6.11
N HIS A 16 0.79 9.07 4.80
CA HIS A 16 -0.08 9.68 3.80
C HIS A 16 -0.27 8.75 2.61
N GLN A 17 -1.50 8.73 2.10
CA GLN A 17 -1.85 8.27 0.77
C GLN A 17 -2.87 9.24 0.18
N PRO A 18 -2.80 9.56 -1.13
CA PRO A 18 -3.90 10.21 -1.83
C PRO A 18 -5.21 9.42 -1.69
N ASP A 19 -6.35 10.06 -1.96
CA ASP A 19 -7.60 9.30 -2.13
C ASP A 19 -7.51 8.49 -3.43
N PHE A 20 -7.39 7.18 -3.32
CA PHE A 20 -7.33 6.28 -4.46
C PHE A 20 -8.70 5.82 -4.94
N ARG A 21 -9.77 6.18 -4.23
CA ARG A 21 -11.14 5.85 -4.63
C ARG A 21 -11.55 6.73 -5.81
N ASP A 22 -12.14 6.10 -6.82
CA ASP A 22 -12.86 6.82 -7.86
C ASP A 22 -14.12 7.46 -7.27
N PHE A 23 -14.32 8.77 -7.51
CA PHE A 23 -15.43 9.51 -6.92
C PHE A 23 -16.82 9.08 -7.43
N ALA A 24 -16.90 8.47 -8.61
CA ALA A 24 -18.16 8.05 -9.20
C ALA A 24 -18.51 6.60 -8.83
N THR A 25 -17.52 5.70 -8.83
CA THR A 25 -17.75 4.25 -8.61
C THR A 25 -17.39 3.79 -7.20
N GLY A 26 -16.53 4.53 -6.49
CA GLY A 26 -15.98 4.12 -5.20
C GLY A 26 -14.95 2.99 -5.30
N GLU A 27 -14.56 2.57 -6.50
CA GLU A 27 -13.51 1.58 -6.74
C GLU A 27 -12.12 2.14 -6.44
N PHE A 28 -11.23 1.29 -5.92
CA PHE A 28 -9.85 1.69 -5.68
C PHE A 28 -9.04 1.56 -6.97
N ASN A 29 -8.53 2.69 -7.46
CA ASN A 29 -7.70 2.75 -8.66
C ASN A 29 -6.28 2.22 -8.43
N HIS A 30 -5.81 2.26 -7.18
CA HIS A 30 -4.51 1.73 -6.80
C HIS A 30 -4.55 0.99 -5.45
N PRO A 31 -3.79 -0.12 -5.31
CA PRO A 31 -3.82 -0.98 -4.13
C PRO A 31 -2.97 -0.45 -2.95
N TRP A 32 -2.46 0.79 -3.03
CA TRP A 32 -1.37 1.25 -2.17
C TRP A 32 -1.73 1.31 -0.70
N VAL A 33 -2.97 1.69 -0.34
CA VAL A 33 -3.36 1.83 1.08
C VAL A 33 -3.23 0.50 1.80
N TYR A 34 -3.84 -0.57 1.27
CA TYR A 34 -3.79 -1.86 1.95
C TYR A 34 -2.40 -2.51 1.84
N LEU A 35 -1.69 -2.32 0.72
CA LEU A 35 -0.32 -2.85 0.58
C LEU A 35 0.64 -2.21 1.59
N HIS A 36 0.54 -0.90 1.82
CA HIS A 36 1.29 -0.23 2.87
C HIS A 36 0.79 -0.60 4.27
N ALA A 37 -0.50 -0.91 4.46
CA ALA A 37 -1.02 -1.40 5.73
C ALA A 37 -0.40 -2.76 6.13
N ILE A 38 -0.36 -3.73 5.20
CA ILE A 38 0.23 -5.06 5.44
C ILE A 38 1.76 -5.07 5.47
N LYS A 39 2.38 -3.90 5.25
CA LYS A 39 3.83 -3.71 5.23
C LYS A 39 4.26 -2.62 6.21
N ASP A 40 4.28 -1.37 5.75
CA ASP A 40 4.90 -0.27 6.45
C ASP A 40 4.13 0.10 7.73
N TYR A 41 2.81 0.28 7.67
CA TYR A 41 2.05 0.74 8.84
C TYR A 41 2.04 -0.31 9.96
N SER A 42 1.98 -1.60 9.60
CA SER A 42 2.03 -2.70 10.57
C SER A 42 3.44 -2.92 11.14
N ASP A 43 4.49 -2.84 10.32
CA ASP A 43 5.89 -2.97 10.77
C ASP A 43 6.30 -1.78 11.66
N MET A 44 5.91 -0.56 11.29
CA MET A 44 6.19 0.64 12.08
C MET A 44 5.57 0.56 13.48
N ALA A 45 4.30 0.12 13.58
CA ALA A 45 3.65 -0.14 14.87
C ALA A 45 4.39 -1.24 15.64
N ALA A 46 4.77 -2.33 14.97
CA ALA A 46 5.47 -3.46 15.60
C ALA A 46 6.84 -3.07 16.19
N HIS A 47 7.62 -2.24 15.50
CA HIS A 47 8.89 -1.74 16.02
C HIS A 47 8.67 -0.87 17.27
N LEU A 48 7.69 0.02 17.21
CA LEU A 48 7.33 0.83 18.37
C LEU A 48 6.87 -0.04 19.53
N GLU A 49 6.12 -1.12 19.29
CA GLU A 49 5.67 -2.09 20.29
C GLU A 49 6.81 -2.88 20.95
N GLN A 50 7.81 -3.29 20.15
CA GLN A 50 8.95 -4.08 20.60
C GLN A 50 10.01 -3.26 21.34
N HIS A 51 10.02 -1.94 21.18
CA HIS A 51 11.00 -1.04 21.82
C HIS A 51 10.33 0.04 22.71
N PRO A 52 9.94 -0.29 23.97
CA PRO A 52 9.16 0.62 24.84
C PRO A 52 9.82 1.93 25.24
N THR A 53 11.12 2.01 25.09
CA THR A 53 11.90 3.21 25.39
C THR A 53 11.92 4.21 24.23
N ILE A 54 11.60 3.77 23.00
CA ILE A 54 11.55 4.65 21.84
C ILE A 54 10.24 5.44 21.87
N ARG A 55 10.36 6.74 21.57
CA ARG A 55 9.23 7.65 21.37
C ARG A 55 9.31 8.23 19.95
N ALA A 56 8.17 8.42 19.31
CA ALA A 56 8.06 9.02 17.99
C ALA A 56 6.80 9.87 17.86
N VAL A 57 6.78 10.77 16.90
CA VAL A 57 5.57 11.44 16.46
C VAL A 57 5.04 10.69 15.25
N VAL A 58 3.76 10.30 15.28
CA VAL A 58 3.09 9.70 14.12
C VAL A 58 2.04 10.68 13.63
N ASN A 59 2.21 11.12 12.40
CA ASN A 59 1.25 11.96 11.70
C ASN A 59 0.37 11.08 10.81
N LEU A 60 -0.94 11.13 11.04
CA LEU A 60 -1.94 10.42 10.25
C LEU A 60 -2.76 11.44 9.46
N VAL A 61 -2.70 11.36 8.13
CA VAL A 61 -3.56 12.18 7.28
C VAL A 61 -4.99 11.63 7.32
N PRO A 62 -6.02 12.47 7.53
CA PRO A 62 -7.40 11.99 7.66
C PRO A 62 -7.90 11.15 6.49
N ILE A 63 -7.59 11.53 5.24
CA ILE A 63 -8.01 10.76 4.06
C ILE A 63 -7.41 9.35 3.98
N LEU A 64 -6.26 9.12 4.62
CA LEU A 64 -5.70 7.77 4.76
C LEU A 64 -6.53 6.93 5.74
N LEU A 65 -6.96 7.52 6.86
CA LEU A 65 -7.77 6.81 7.86
C LEU A 65 -9.11 6.37 7.28
N ASP A 66 -9.79 7.26 6.54
CA ASP A 66 -11.06 6.94 5.89
C ASP A 66 -10.91 5.79 4.89
N GLN A 67 -9.77 5.71 4.18
CA GLN A 67 -9.49 4.59 3.28
C GLN A 67 -9.16 3.29 4.03
N LEU A 68 -8.48 3.35 5.18
CA LEU A 68 -8.22 2.16 6.02
C LEU A 68 -9.52 1.59 6.60
N ASP A 69 -10.41 2.45 7.09
CA ASP A 69 -11.74 2.06 7.57
C ASP A 69 -12.58 1.47 6.43
N ASP A 70 -12.52 2.09 5.23
CA ASP A 70 -13.18 1.57 4.04
C ASP A 70 -12.68 0.16 3.66
N TYR A 71 -11.36 -0.08 3.64
CA TYR A 71 -10.83 -1.43 3.43
C TYR A 71 -11.29 -2.39 4.51
N ALA A 72 -11.24 -1.99 5.80
CA ALA A 72 -11.71 -2.84 6.90
C ALA A 72 -13.17 -3.30 6.69
N ASP A 73 -14.05 -2.40 6.24
CA ASP A 73 -15.44 -2.70 5.90
C ASP A 73 -15.56 -3.61 4.66
N GLN A 74 -14.74 -3.40 3.63
CA GLN A 74 -14.69 -4.30 2.47
C GLN A 74 -14.33 -5.73 2.89
N PHE A 75 -13.30 -5.91 3.73
CA PHE A 75 -12.92 -7.23 4.25
C PHE A 75 -14.03 -7.85 5.11
N ALA A 76 -14.72 -7.06 5.92
CA ALA A 76 -15.80 -7.57 6.79
C ALA A 76 -17.06 -7.95 6.00
N SER A 77 -17.39 -7.19 4.95
CA SER A 77 -18.61 -7.39 4.15
C SER A 77 -18.42 -8.36 2.98
N GLY A 78 -17.18 -8.56 2.52
CA GLY A 78 -16.87 -9.27 1.28
C GLY A 78 -17.16 -8.47 0.00
N HIS A 79 -17.63 -7.21 0.11
CA HIS A 79 -17.84 -6.35 -1.05
C HIS A 79 -16.56 -5.62 -1.44
N ILE A 80 -15.73 -6.29 -2.25
CA ILE A 80 -14.37 -5.83 -2.54
C ILE A 80 -14.37 -4.86 -3.74
N ARG A 81 -13.98 -3.61 -3.47
CA ARG A 81 -13.86 -2.51 -4.42
C ARG A 81 -12.44 -2.29 -4.93
N ASP A 82 -11.47 -3.00 -4.35
CA ASP A 82 -10.11 -3.08 -4.88
C ASP A 82 -9.98 -4.24 -5.88
N ARG A 83 -9.59 -3.90 -7.11
CA ARG A 83 -9.49 -4.85 -8.22
C ARG A 83 -8.46 -5.96 -7.96
N LEU A 84 -7.34 -5.63 -7.33
CA LEU A 84 -6.28 -6.61 -7.07
C LEU A 84 -6.70 -7.61 -5.98
N LEU A 85 -7.37 -7.14 -4.92
CA LEU A 85 -7.94 -8.02 -3.89
C LEU A 85 -9.08 -8.88 -4.44
N ARG A 86 -9.93 -8.36 -5.33
CA ARG A 86 -10.94 -9.19 -6.02
C ARG A 86 -10.29 -10.36 -6.76
N LEU A 87 -9.26 -10.07 -7.56
CA LEU A 87 -8.55 -11.08 -8.33
C LEU A 87 -7.77 -12.06 -7.46
N LEU A 88 -7.30 -11.64 -6.29
CA LEU A 88 -6.71 -12.55 -5.31
C LEU A 88 -7.71 -13.64 -4.91
N ILE A 89 -8.99 -13.31 -4.70
CA ILE A 89 -10.02 -14.26 -4.23
C ILE A 89 -10.91 -14.86 -5.33
N THR A 90 -10.68 -14.52 -6.61
CA THR A 90 -11.39 -15.14 -7.73
C THR A 90 -11.08 -16.63 -7.81
N GLU A 91 -12.11 -17.49 -7.84
CA GLU A 91 -11.96 -18.95 -7.84
C GLU A 91 -11.20 -19.46 -9.05
N ASP A 92 -11.67 -19.08 -10.24
CA ASP A 92 -11.12 -19.50 -11.53
C ASP A 92 -10.49 -18.31 -12.24
N LEU A 93 -9.17 -18.33 -12.41
CA LEU A 93 -8.41 -17.30 -13.10
C LEU A 93 -8.21 -17.61 -14.59
N ASP A 94 -8.68 -18.76 -15.08
CA ASP A 94 -8.74 -19.03 -16.52
C ASP A 94 -9.92 -18.28 -17.17
N ASP A 95 -11.01 -18.06 -16.44
CA ASP A 95 -12.24 -17.40 -16.90
C ASP A 95 -12.40 -15.95 -16.41
N ILE A 96 -11.33 -15.17 -16.43
CA ILE A 96 -11.37 -13.72 -16.12
C ILE A 96 -11.40 -12.87 -17.38
N ASP A 97 -11.91 -11.64 -17.25
CA ASP A 97 -11.91 -10.68 -18.34
C ASP A 97 -10.47 -10.41 -18.85
N PRO A 98 -10.25 -10.28 -20.17
CA PRO A 98 -8.92 -9.97 -20.72
C PRO A 98 -8.29 -8.70 -20.13
N SER A 99 -9.10 -7.73 -19.69
CA SER A 99 -8.60 -6.53 -19.00
C SER A 99 -8.10 -6.83 -17.59
N ASP A 100 -8.70 -7.77 -16.86
CA ASP A 100 -8.24 -8.22 -15.54
C ASP A 100 -6.92 -8.97 -15.64
N ARG A 101 -6.80 -9.83 -16.65
CA ARG A 101 -5.55 -10.52 -16.99
C ARG A 101 -4.41 -9.51 -17.26
N ARG A 102 -4.65 -8.53 -18.13
CA ARG A 102 -3.67 -7.45 -18.40
C ARG A 102 -3.36 -6.65 -17.15
N PHE A 103 -4.37 -6.33 -16.34
CA PHE A 103 -4.20 -5.62 -15.09
C PHE A 103 -3.28 -6.39 -14.13
N LEU A 104 -3.47 -7.70 -13.91
CA LEU A 104 -2.59 -8.49 -13.03
C LEU A 104 -1.13 -8.43 -13.49
N LEU A 105 -0.90 -8.66 -14.77
CA LEU A 105 0.45 -8.68 -15.34
C LEU A 105 1.11 -7.30 -15.23
N ASP A 106 0.35 -6.25 -15.51
CA ASP A 106 0.85 -4.88 -15.42
C ASP A 106 1.12 -4.49 -13.96
N GLN A 107 0.18 -4.70 -13.04
CA GLN A 107 0.35 -4.35 -11.62
C GLN A 107 1.47 -5.16 -10.96
N CYS A 108 1.56 -6.45 -11.24
CA CYS A 108 2.51 -7.32 -10.56
C CYS A 108 3.95 -7.19 -11.08
N PHE A 109 4.18 -6.48 -12.20
CA PHE A 109 5.51 -6.32 -12.78
C PHE A 109 5.93 -4.87 -13.12
N ARG A 110 5.02 -3.89 -13.31
CA ARG A 110 5.38 -2.57 -13.89
C ARG A 110 5.91 -1.50 -12.93
N ALA A 111 6.02 -1.72 -11.62
CA ALA A 111 6.46 -0.67 -10.68
C ALA A 111 7.69 -1.07 -9.86
N ASN A 112 8.91 -0.97 -10.42
CA ASN A 112 10.19 -1.18 -9.70
C ASN A 112 10.25 -2.44 -8.82
N HIS A 113 9.41 -3.43 -9.12
CA HIS A 113 9.29 -4.66 -8.34
C HIS A 113 10.51 -5.56 -8.51
N THR A 114 11.47 -5.22 -9.37
CA THR A 114 12.70 -5.97 -9.54
C THR A 114 13.35 -6.28 -8.18
N LYS A 115 13.46 -5.30 -7.27
CA LYS A 115 14.01 -5.54 -5.93
C LYS A 115 13.13 -6.39 -5.01
N MET A 116 11.83 -6.46 -5.27
CA MET A 116 10.88 -7.29 -4.53
C MET A 116 10.77 -8.71 -5.09
N VAL A 117 10.98 -8.87 -6.39
CA VAL A 117 10.94 -10.13 -7.14
C VAL A 117 12.28 -10.86 -7.00
N GLU A 118 13.39 -10.14 -7.16
CA GLU A 118 14.77 -10.66 -7.15
C GLU A 118 15.09 -11.59 -5.97
N PRO A 119 14.61 -11.37 -4.73
CA PRO A 119 14.92 -12.27 -3.63
C PRO A 119 14.27 -13.65 -3.74
N TYR A 120 13.13 -13.78 -4.42
CA TYR A 120 12.28 -14.98 -4.39
C TYR A 120 12.34 -15.76 -5.70
N ALA A 121 12.98 -16.93 -5.69
CA ALA A 121 13.17 -17.73 -6.90
C ALA A 121 11.87 -18.10 -7.64
N PRO A 122 10.77 -18.48 -6.96
CA PRO A 122 9.52 -18.77 -7.66
C PRO A 122 8.92 -17.52 -8.30
N TYR A 123 8.97 -16.36 -7.62
CA TYR A 123 8.47 -15.11 -8.21
C TYR A 123 9.31 -14.64 -9.40
N ARG A 124 10.65 -14.75 -9.32
CA ARG A 124 11.53 -14.47 -10.46
C ARG A 124 11.18 -15.33 -11.68
N ARG A 125 10.92 -16.62 -11.49
CA ARG A 125 10.53 -17.53 -12.57
C ARG A 125 9.26 -17.05 -13.29
N LEU A 126 8.28 -16.54 -12.54
CA LEU A 126 7.06 -15.98 -13.14
C LEU A 126 7.38 -14.76 -14.00
N GLN A 127 8.28 -13.88 -13.54
CA GLN A 127 8.72 -12.71 -14.31
C GLN A 127 9.50 -13.10 -15.56
N GLU A 128 10.40 -14.08 -15.47
CA GLU A 128 11.16 -14.60 -16.60
C GLU A 128 10.24 -15.16 -17.69
N LEU A 129 9.22 -15.93 -17.30
CA LEU A 129 8.22 -16.46 -18.22
C LEU A 129 7.39 -15.32 -18.85
N TYR A 130 6.97 -14.33 -18.07
CA TYR A 130 6.27 -13.15 -18.60
C TYR A 130 7.11 -12.41 -19.65
N ASN A 131 8.38 -12.14 -19.34
CA ASN A 131 9.28 -11.44 -20.25
C ASN A 131 9.52 -12.25 -21.54
N PHE A 132 9.66 -13.57 -21.42
CA PHE A 132 9.79 -14.46 -22.58
C PHE A 132 8.55 -14.38 -23.47
N VAL A 133 7.35 -14.50 -22.89
CA VAL A 133 6.08 -14.44 -23.63
C VAL A 133 5.87 -13.07 -24.27
N GLN A 134 6.09 -11.99 -23.52
CA GLN A 134 5.92 -10.62 -23.98
C GLN A 134 6.84 -10.31 -25.18
N ALA A 135 8.08 -10.81 -25.17
CA ALA A 135 9.03 -10.62 -26.26
C ALA A 135 8.57 -11.26 -27.60
N HIS A 136 7.64 -12.21 -27.56
CA HIS A 136 7.11 -12.89 -28.74
C HIS A 136 5.75 -12.36 -29.21
N GLY A 137 5.20 -11.33 -28.55
CA GLY A 137 3.96 -10.64 -28.93
C GLY A 137 2.93 -10.56 -27.80
N SER A 138 2.08 -9.52 -27.84
CA SER A 138 1.03 -9.32 -26.83
C SER A 138 0.01 -10.46 -26.80
N ASP A 139 -0.29 -11.07 -27.94
CA ASP A 139 -1.26 -12.16 -28.05
C ASP A 139 -0.76 -13.44 -27.38
N CYS A 140 0.56 -13.57 -27.17
CA CYS A 140 1.14 -14.72 -26.49
C CYS A 140 0.84 -14.73 -24.99
N ILE A 141 0.39 -13.61 -24.40
CA ILE A 141 -0.01 -13.53 -22.99
C ILE A 141 -1.18 -14.48 -22.67
N GLU A 142 -2.00 -14.82 -23.67
CA GLU A 142 -3.08 -15.80 -23.53
C GLU A 142 -2.59 -17.23 -23.26
N TYR A 143 -1.31 -17.54 -23.51
CA TYR A 143 -0.72 -18.85 -23.14
C TYR A 143 -0.44 -19.01 -21.64
N LEU A 144 -0.50 -17.91 -20.87
CA LEU A 144 -0.32 -17.97 -19.43
C LEU A 144 -1.61 -18.53 -18.79
N SER A 145 -1.54 -19.66 -18.09
CA SER A 145 -2.74 -20.27 -17.49
C SER A 145 -3.29 -19.47 -16.31
N GLY A 146 -4.51 -19.79 -15.88
CA GLY A 146 -5.10 -19.32 -14.63
C GLY A 146 -4.22 -19.66 -13.42
N GLN A 147 -3.57 -20.83 -13.41
CA GLN A 147 -2.60 -21.18 -12.34
C GLN A 147 -1.38 -20.24 -12.33
N TYR A 148 -0.88 -19.83 -13.50
CA TYR A 148 0.19 -18.83 -13.57
C TYR A 148 -0.26 -17.50 -12.94
N LEU A 149 -1.48 -17.06 -13.24
CA LEU A 149 -2.05 -15.84 -12.65
C LEU A 149 -2.30 -15.98 -11.15
N ALA A 150 -2.73 -17.16 -10.68
CA ALA A 150 -2.90 -17.46 -9.26
C ALA A 150 -1.57 -17.35 -8.50
N ASP A 151 -0.51 -17.91 -9.09
CA ASP A 151 0.82 -17.83 -8.52
C ASP A 151 1.39 -16.41 -8.53
N LEU A 152 1.15 -15.68 -9.63
CA LEU A 152 1.56 -14.29 -9.76
C LEU A 152 0.92 -13.38 -8.73
N VAL A 153 -0.41 -13.39 -8.64
CA VAL A 153 -1.13 -12.53 -7.70
C VAL A 153 -0.75 -12.88 -6.26
N THR A 154 -0.59 -14.17 -5.93
CA THR A 154 -0.19 -14.60 -4.59
C THR A 154 1.23 -14.10 -4.25
N TRP A 155 2.19 -14.30 -5.15
CA TRP A 155 3.57 -13.87 -4.92
C TRP A 155 3.72 -12.37 -4.80
N TYR A 156 2.97 -11.59 -5.57
CA TYR A 156 2.94 -10.15 -5.43
C TYR A 156 2.59 -9.75 -3.99
N HIS A 157 1.52 -10.31 -3.44
CA HIS A 157 1.09 -10.03 -2.07
C HIS A 157 2.09 -10.55 -1.01
N LEU A 158 2.62 -11.76 -1.20
CA LEU A 158 3.66 -12.31 -0.31
C LEU A 158 4.91 -11.41 -0.29
N ALA A 159 5.34 -10.92 -1.46
CA ALA A 159 6.48 -10.03 -1.61
C ALA A 159 6.24 -8.64 -1.00
N TRP A 160 4.99 -8.17 -0.99
CA TRP A 160 4.60 -6.93 -0.31
C TRP A 160 4.51 -7.05 1.21
N THR A 161 4.20 -8.22 1.75
CA THR A 161 3.99 -8.41 3.19
C THR A 161 5.21 -7.95 4.02
N GLY A 162 4.97 -7.16 5.07
CA GLY A 162 5.99 -6.63 5.97
C GLY A 162 6.76 -7.70 6.73
N GLU A 163 7.95 -7.35 7.22
CA GLU A 163 8.83 -8.30 7.93
C GLU A 163 8.17 -8.83 9.20
N THR A 164 7.48 -7.96 9.94
CA THR A 164 6.89 -8.34 11.21
C THR A 164 5.66 -9.21 11.03
N VAL A 165 4.86 -8.95 9.99
CA VAL A 165 3.73 -9.81 9.59
C VAL A 165 4.25 -11.16 9.12
N ARG A 166 5.25 -11.20 8.22
CA ARG A 166 5.88 -12.46 7.78
C ARG A 166 6.40 -13.33 8.91
N ARG A 167 6.96 -12.72 9.96
CA ARG A 167 7.52 -13.45 11.12
C ARG A 167 6.47 -13.96 12.08
N ARG A 168 5.34 -13.27 12.21
CA ARG A 168 4.27 -13.60 13.17
C ARG A 168 3.28 -14.60 12.58
N GLU A 169 3.03 -14.52 11.27
CA GLU A 169 1.93 -15.24 10.62
C GLU A 169 2.43 -16.51 9.93
N GLU A 170 2.05 -17.66 10.49
CA GLU A 170 2.44 -18.98 9.96
C GLU A 170 1.98 -19.19 8.52
N THR A 171 0.78 -18.71 8.17
CA THR A 171 0.21 -18.77 6.81
C THR A 171 1.17 -18.19 5.77
N ILE A 172 1.82 -17.06 6.06
CA ILE A 172 2.76 -16.44 5.12
C ILE A 172 3.98 -17.32 4.91
N VAL A 173 4.54 -17.87 5.99
CA VAL A 173 5.71 -18.75 5.94
C VAL A 173 5.41 -20.02 5.14
N GLN A 174 4.25 -20.63 5.39
CA GLN A 174 3.80 -21.84 4.68
C GLN A 174 3.63 -21.57 3.18
N LEU A 175 2.97 -20.47 2.80
CA LEU A 175 2.75 -20.11 1.40
C LEU A 175 4.08 -19.79 0.69
N MET A 176 4.96 -19.01 1.31
CA MET A 176 6.28 -18.72 0.75
C MET A 176 7.14 -19.99 0.59
N SER A 177 7.01 -20.96 1.51
CA SER A 177 7.71 -22.25 1.44
C SER A 177 7.15 -23.16 0.35
N LYS A 178 5.82 -23.15 0.15
CA LYS A 178 5.14 -23.89 -0.92
C LYS A 178 5.59 -23.40 -2.30
N GLY A 179 5.61 -22.08 -2.47
CA GLY A 179 6.25 -21.39 -3.59
C GLY A 179 5.52 -21.39 -4.94
N GLU A 180 4.66 -22.35 -5.24
CA GLU A 180 3.85 -22.36 -6.48
C GLU A 180 2.63 -23.27 -6.32
N GLY A 181 1.70 -23.23 -7.28
CA GLY A 181 0.49 -24.04 -7.24
C GLY A 181 -0.50 -23.59 -6.16
N PHE A 182 -0.63 -22.28 -5.94
CA PHE A 182 -1.53 -21.74 -4.92
C PHE A 182 -2.99 -21.97 -5.30
N THR A 183 -3.73 -22.56 -4.37
CA THR A 183 -5.16 -22.86 -4.51
C THR A 183 -6.00 -21.63 -4.18
N ALA A 184 -7.26 -21.62 -4.62
CA ALA A 184 -8.18 -20.55 -4.26
C ALA A 184 -8.42 -20.47 -2.73
N ALA A 185 -8.43 -21.61 -2.03
CA ALA A 185 -8.55 -21.65 -0.57
C ALA A 185 -7.36 -20.96 0.14
N GLU A 186 -6.13 -21.22 -0.33
CA GLU A 186 -4.92 -20.57 0.21
C GLU A 186 -4.89 -19.07 -0.09
N ARG A 187 -5.31 -18.65 -1.29
CA ARG A 187 -5.44 -17.23 -1.61
C ARG A 187 -6.48 -16.52 -0.75
N ARG A 188 -7.60 -17.20 -0.43
CA ARG A 188 -8.58 -16.71 0.54
C ARG A 188 -8.00 -16.60 1.96
N GLN A 189 -7.20 -17.56 2.41
CA GLN A 189 -6.52 -17.45 3.71
C GLN A 189 -5.62 -16.21 3.78
N LEU A 190 -4.91 -15.93 2.69
CA LEU A 190 -4.07 -14.72 2.58
C LEU A 190 -4.92 -13.44 2.63
N PHE A 191 -6.06 -13.42 1.94
CA PHE A 191 -7.03 -12.32 2.00
C PHE A 191 -7.56 -12.08 3.42
N GLU A 192 -7.98 -13.13 4.12
CA GLU A 192 -8.50 -13.01 5.50
C GLU A 192 -7.44 -12.46 6.46
N LEU A 193 -6.19 -12.91 6.30
CA LEU A 193 -5.07 -12.40 7.07
C LEU A 193 -4.88 -10.89 6.86
N PHE A 194 -4.92 -10.41 5.61
CA PHE A 194 -4.79 -8.99 5.32
C PHE A 194 -5.92 -8.17 5.94
N GLY A 195 -7.15 -8.68 5.90
CA GLY A 195 -8.26 -8.07 6.60
C GLY A 195 -8.02 -7.95 8.11
N ALA A 196 -7.44 -8.97 8.73
CA ALA A 196 -7.07 -8.92 10.15
C ALA A 196 -5.99 -7.88 10.43
N VAL A 197 -4.94 -7.81 9.61
CA VAL A 197 -3.87 -6.82 9.77
C VAL A 197 -4.40 -5.40 9.65
N ILE A 198 -5.23 -5.12 8.64
CA ILE A 198 -5.76 -3.77 8.36
C ILE A 198 -6.66 -3.29 9.50
N ARG A 199 -7.58 -4.16 9.98
CA ARG A 199 -8.46 -3.84 11.11
C ARG A 199 -7.70 -3.49 12.38
N ASP A 200 -6.48 -4.02 12.56
CA ASP A 200 -5.68 -3.79 13.76
C ASP A 200 -4.79 -2.54 13.67
N ILE A 201 -4.58 -1.93 12.49
CA ILE A 201 -3.70 -0.75 12.34
C ILE A 201 -4.10 0.40 13.27
N VAL A 202 -5.33 0.91 13.15
CA VAL A 202 -5.78 2.07 13.93
C VAL A 202 -5.81 1.75 15.44
N PRO A 203 -6.35 0.61 15.90
CA PRO A 203 -6.27 0.20 17.30
C PRO A 203 -4.85 0.16 17.86
N ARG A 204 -3.87 -0.38 17.12
CA ARG A 204 -2.47 -0.44 17.56
C ARG A 204 -1.86 0.95 17.78
N TYR A 205 -2.04 1.87 16.83
CA TYR A 205 -1.55 3.25 16.98
C TYR A 205 -2.25 3.98 18.13
N ARG A 206 -3.57 3.80 18.30
CA ARG A 206 -4.30 4.34 19.46
C ARG A 206 -3.69 3.84 20.76
N ARG A 207 -3.43 2.53 20.87
CA ARG A 207 -2.85 1.93 22.07
C ARG A 207 -1.44 2.47 22.35
N LEU A 208 -0.62 2.64 21.32
CA LEU A 208 0.70 3.26 21.44
C LEU A 208 0.61 4.70 21.98
N ALA A 209 -0.37 5.47 21.53
CA ALA A 209 -0.60 6.84 22.00
C ALA A 209 -1.07 6.89 23.46
N GLU A 210 -2.01 6.01 23.85
CA GLU A 210 -2.49 5.88 25.24
C GLU A 210 -1.38 5.51 26.23
N LEU A 211 -0.41 4.70 25.78
CA LEU A 211 0.79 4.33 26.54
C LEU A 211 1.87 5.45 26.53
N GLY A 212 1.57 6.59 25.90
CA GLY A 212 2.48 7.71 25.69
C GLY A 212 3.68 7.38 24.80
N ARG A 213 3.68 6.24 24.09
CA ARG A 213 4.80 5.76 23.24
C ARG A 213 4.92 6.56 21.96
N ILE A 214 3.81 7.12 21.50
CA ILE A 214 3.80 8.07 20.42
C ILE A 214 3.02 9.32 20.79
N GLU A 215 3.38 10.41 20.15
CA GLU A 215 2.51 11.58 20.01
C GLU A 215 1.81 11.49 18.66
N LEU A 216 0.50 11.73 18.65
CA LEU A 216 -0.29 11.78 17.42
C LEU A 216 -0.37 13.21 16.91
N SER A 217 -0.15 13.38 15.61
CA SER A 217 -0.43 14.63 14.91
C SER A 217 -1.25 14.36 13.65
N THR A 218 -1.79 15.41 13.04
CA THR A 218 -2.54 15.32 11.79
C THR A 218 -2.19 16.47 10.85
N THR A 219 -2.73 16.41 9.64
CA THR A 219 -2.60 17.43 8.58
C THR A 219 -3.98 17.71 7.98
N PRO A 220 -4.14 18.77 7.16
CA PRO A 220 -5.41 19.01 6.49
C PRO A 220 -5.87 17.80 5.68
N TYR A 221 -7.19 17.65 5.57
CA TYR A 221 -7.85 16.39 5.22
C TYR A 221 -7.32 15.71 3.94
N PHE A 222 -7.22 16.46 2.83
CA PHE A 222 -6.73 15.95 1.54
C PHE A 222 -5.23 16.15 1.30
N HIS A 223 -4.47 16.51 2.34
CA HIS A 223 -3.04 16.82 2.22
C HIS A 223 -2.70 17.80 1.06
N PRO A 224 -3.39 18.96 0.95
CA PRO A 224 -3.15 19.91 -0.12
C PRO A 224 -1.77 20.55 0.00
N ILE A 225 -1.23 21.03 -1.12
CA ILE A 225 -0.02 21.87 -1.12
C ILE A 225 -0.41 23.26 -0.61
N GLY A 226 -0.46 23.41 0.72
CA GLY A 226 -1.01 24.57 1.41
C GLY A 226 -0.52 25.93 0.90
N PRO A 227 0.78 26.15 0.68
CA PRO A 227 1.26 27.41 0.12
C PRO A 227 0.60 27.77 -1.22
N LEU A 228 0.46 26.81 -2.14
CA LEU A 228 -0.17 27.02 -3.44
C LEU A 228 -1.69 27.21 -3.35
N MET A 229 -2.32 26.72 -2.27
CA MET A 229 -3.73 27.05 -2.00
C MET A 229 -3.89 28.52 -1.61
N LEU A 230 -2.89 29.13 -0.97
CA LEU A 230 -2.96 30.52 -0.49
C LEU A 230 -2.45 31.52 -1.53
N ASP A 231 -1.35 31.19 -2.20
CA ASP A 231 -0.64 32.06 -3.14
C ASP A 231 0.18 31.21 -4.13
N PHE A 232 -0.13 31.27 -5.42
CA PHE A 232 0.62 30.53 -6.44
C PHE A 232 2.05 31.02 -6.60
N THR A 233 2.36 32.26 -6.21
CA THR A 233 3.73 32.78 -6.28
C THR A 233 4.69 32.01 -5.37
N ALA A 234 4.19 31.31 -4.35
CA ALA A 234 4.98 30.41 -3.50
C ALA A 234 5.67 29.27 -4.29
N ALA A 235 5.20 28.94 -5.50
CA ALA A 235 5.91 27.99 -6.38
C ALA A 235 7.34 28.45 -6.70
N ARG A 236 7.59 29.77 -6.71
CA ARG A 236 8.89 30.35 -7.03
C ARG A 236 9.96 30.10 -5.97
N ASP A 237 9.57 29.76 -4.75
CA ASP A 237 10.52 29.39 -3.69
C ASP A 237 11.29 28.10 -4.04
N SER A 238 10.63 27.17 -4.75
CA SER A 238 11.23 25.92 -5.22
C SER A 238 11.62 25.96 -6.70
N LEU A 239 10.88 26.69 -7.53
CA LEU A 239 11.10 26.81 -8.96
C LEU A 239 11.04 28.30 -9.39
N PRO A 240 12.13 29.07 -9.23
CA PRO A 240 12.11 30.53 -9.38
C PRO A 240 11.54 31.03 -10.72
N ASP A 241 11.90 30.37 -11.82
CA ASP A 241 11.48 30.72 -13.19
C ASP A 241 10.33 29.83 -13.70
N GLY A 242 9.67 29.08 -12.80
CA GLY A 242 8.58 28.18 -13.15
C GLY A 242 7.33 28.93 -13.67
N PRO A 243 6.60 28.36 -14.63
CA PRO A 243 5.34 28.93 -15.07
C PRO A 243 4.33 28.92 -13.93
N LEU A 244 3.61 30.03 -13.76
CA LEU A 244 2.49 30.13 -12.81
C LEU A 244 1.15 29.91 -13.54
N PRO A 245 0.12 29.41 -12.85
CA PRO A 245 -1.24 29.39 -13.39
C PRO A 245 -1.71 30.78 -13.83
N HIS A 246 -2.57 30.84 -14.85
CA HIS A 246 -3.20 32.10 -15.28
C HIS A 246 -4.19 32.67 -14.25
N ALA A 247 -4.70 31.84 -13.33
CA ALA A 247 -5.58 32.27 -12.27
C ALA A 247 -4.78 32.96 -11.16
N ASP A 248 -5.31 34.06 -10.61
CA ASP A 248 -4.61 34.85 -9.58
C ASP A 248 -4.45 34.11 -8.24
N HIS A 249 -5.40 33.22 -7.91
CA HIS A 249 -5.39 32.45 -6.67
C HIS A 249 -6.23 31.16 -6.81
N TYR A 250 -6.04 30.23 -5.88
CA TYR A 250 -6.85 29.02 -5.82
C TYR A 250 -8.28 29.35 -5.32
N PRO A 251 -9.35 28.98 -6.04
CA PRO A 251 -10.72 29.26 -5.62
C PRO A 251 -11.04 28.65 -4.24
N GLY A 252 -11.34 29.50 -3.26
CA GLY A 252 -11.61 29.08 -1.88
C GLY A 252 -10.37 28.58 -1.13
N GLY A 253 -9.16 28.95 -1.55
CA GLY A 253 -7.89 28.48 -1.01
C GLY A 253 -7.81 28.43 0.52
N ARG A 254 -8.11 29.55 1.19
CA ARG A 254 -8.10 29.65 2.66
C ARG A 254 -9.12 28.73 3.34
N SER A 255 -10.34 28.63 2.81
CA SER A 255 -11.39 27.80 3.41
C SER A 255 -11.20 26.32 3.15
N ARG A 256 -10.51 25.95 2.06
CA ARG A 256 -10.20 24.56 1.70
C ARG A 256 -8.90 24.02 2.32
N LEU A 257 -8.07 24.90 2.89
CA LEU A 257 -6.88 24.52 3.65
C LEU A 257 -7.19 24.20 5.13
N ALA A 258 -8.29 24.75 5.65
CA ALA A 258 -8.70 24.65 7.04
C ALA A 258 -9.12 23.22 7.45
#